data_AF-A0A967BPB2-F1
#
_entry.id   AF-A0A967BPB2-F1
#
_cell.length_a   1.000
_cell.length_b   1.000
_cell.length_c   1.000
_cell.angle_alpha   90.00
_cell.angle_beta   90.00
_cell.angle_gamma   90.00
#
_symmetry.space_group_name_H-M   'P 1'
#
loop_
_entity.id
_entity.type
_entity.pdbx_description
1 polymer ?
#
loop_
_entity_poly.entity_id
_entity_poly.type
_entity_poly.pdbx_seq_one_letter_code
_entity_poly.pdbx_strand_id
1 'polypeptide(L)'
;MNDKKFWFAFGGILVAFVIYWLLGHPFFITERVAMFYAILIAAATIIYFVNKAKRGEKISLRTIPGLKAFEEAVGRSTEMGKPVLYVPGIVDMDQVET
;
A
#
# COMPACT_ATOMS: atom_id res chain seq x y z
N MET A 1 10.73 -6.75 7.48
CA MET A 1 11.14 -6.65 8.90
C MET A 1 10.19 -7.49 9.72
N ASN A 2 10.70 -8.49 10.45
CA ASN A 2 9.96 -9.52 11.20
C ASN A 2 8.62 -9.02 11.76
N ASP A 3 7.47 -9.59 11.35
CA ASP A 3 6.13 -9.22 11.85
C ASP A 3 6.04 -9.30 13.38
N LYS A 4 6.88 -10.17 13.97
CA LYS A 4 7.09 -10.25 15.42
C LYS A 4 7.46 -8.91 16.04
N LYS A 5 8.34 -8.11 15.43
CA LYS A 5 8.73 -6.78 15.95
C LYS A 5 7.58 -5.78 15.95
N PHE A 6 6.69 -5.84 14.95
CA PHE A 6 5.47 -5.02 14.91
C PHE A 6 4.53 -5.41 16.05
N TRP A 7 4.27 -6.70 16.23
CA TRP A 7 3.45 -7.21 17.33
C TRP A 7 4.05 -6.92 18.72
N PHE A 8 5.37 -7.00 18.88
CA PHE A 8 6.05 -6.62 20.12
C PHE A 8 5.97 -5.11 20.39
N ALA A 9 6.13 -4.26 19.37
CA ALA A 9 6.00 -2.81 19.53
C ALA A 9 4.56 -2.39 19.86
N PHE A 10 3.58 -2.96 19.15
CA PHE A 10 2.17 -2.71 19.39
C PHE A 10 1.73 -3.20 20.78
N GLY A 11 2.18 -4.39 21.17
CA GLY A 11 1.99 -4.93 22.52
C GLY A 11 2.60 -4.04 23.60
N GLY A 12 3.83 -3.55 23.41
CA GLY A 12 4.49 -2.64 24.35
C GLY A 12 3.74 -1.32 24.54
N ILE A 13 3.22 -0.73 23.46
CA ILE A 13 2.41 0.49 23.51
C ILE A 13 1.10 0.25 24.26
N LEU A 14 0.44 -0.88 24.03
CA LEU A 14 -0.78 -1.26 24.76
C LEU A 14 -0.53 -1.47 26.25
N VAL A 15 0.56 -2.15 26.63
CA VAL A 15 0.89 -2.35 28.04
C VAL A 15 1.21 -1.03 28.73
N ALA A 16 1.99 -0.15 28.08
CA ALA A 16 2.28 1.18 28.61
C ALA A 16 1.00 2.02 28.80
N PHE A 17 0.05 1.91 27.87
CA PHE A 17 -1.24 2.58 27.98
C PHE A 17 -2.10 2.05 29.15
N VAL A 18 -2.15 0.72 29.33
CA VAL A 18 -2.86 0.09 30.45
C VAL A 18 -2.26 0.48 31.80
N ILE A 19 -0.92 0.55 31.89
CA ILE A 19 -0.22 1.02 33.09
C ILE A 19 -0.57 2.49 33.36
N TYR A 20 -0.55 3.33 32.33
CA TYR A 20 -0.95 4.74 32.45
C TYR A 20 -2.41 4.85 32.93
N TRP A 21 -3.30 3.95 32.49
CA TRP A 21 -4.71 3.90 32.90
C TRP A 21 -4.90 3.53 34.35
N LEU A 22 -4.06 2.62 34.87
CA LEU A 22 -4.12 2.19 36.26
C LEU A 22 -3.56 3.23 37.24
N LEU A 23 -2.59 4.04 36.81
CA LEU A 23 -1.94 5.07 37.63
C LEU A 23 -2.79 6.33 37.84
N GLY A 24 -3.99 6.39 37.24
CA GLY A 24 -4.86 7.56 37.24
C GLY A 24 -4.38 8.53 36.17
N HIS A 25 -5.23 8.82 35.20
CA HIS A 25 -4.92 9.72 34.09
C HIS A 25 -5.30 11.17 34.42
N PRO A 26 -4.40 12.03 34.94
CA PRO A 26 -4.73 13.42 35.24
C PRO A 26 -4.94 14.28 33.98
N PHE A 27 -4.33 13.91 32.84
CA PHE A 27 -4.35 14.71 31.61
C PHE A 27 -5.29 14.20 30.52
N PHE A 28 -5.96 13.05 30.74
CA PHE A 28 -6.75 12.40 29.70
C PHE A 28 -8.24 12.70 29.87
N ILE A 29 -8.85 13.30 28.85
CA ILE A 29 -10.28 13.59 28.85
C ILE A 29 -11.04 12.30 28.55
N THR A 30 -11.67 11.72 29.56
CA THR A 30 -12.40 10.45 29.51
C THR A 30 -13.52 10.44 28.47
N GLU A 31 -14.13 11.59 28.18
CA GLU A 31 -15.19 11.72 27.16
C GLU A 31 -14.70 11.46 25.73
N ARG A 32 -13.39 11.61 25.48
CA ARG A 32 -12.77 11.47 24.15
C ARG A 32 -12.06 10.14 23.94
N VAL A 33 -12.20 9.20 24.87
CA VAL A 33 -11.60 7.86 24.83
C VAL A 33 -11.93 7.13 23.52
N ALA A 34 -13.17 7.26 23.03
CA ALA A 34 -13.58 6.66 21.76
C ALA A 34 -12.75 7.18 20.56
N MET A 35 -12.45 8.49 20.51
CA MET A 35 -11.63 9.06 19.44
C MET A 35 -10.18 8.61 19.51
N PHE A 36 -9.64 8.46 20.73
CA PHE A 36 -8.29 7.96 20.91
C PHE A 36 -8.13 6.53 20.36
N TYR A 37 -9.08 5.64 20.69
CA TYR A 37 -9.10 4.29 20.13
C TYR A 37 -9.27 4.29 18.61
N ALA A 38 -10.12 5.17 18.06
CA ALA A 38 -10.28 5.30 16.61
C ALA A 38 -8.97 5.69 15.90
N ILE A 39 -8.24 6.66 16.44
CA ILE A 39 -6.93 7.09 15.91
C ILE A 39 -5.91 5.96 16.01
N LEU A 40 -5.85 5.25 17.15
CA LEU A 40 -4.94 4.12 17.34
C LEU A 40 -5.20 2.99 16.32
N ILE A 41 -6.47 2.63 16.13
CA ILE A 41 -6.86 1.59 15.17
C ILE A 41 -6.53 2.02 13.74
N ALA A 42 -6.83 3.27 13.37
CA ALA A 42 -6.51 3.81 12.04
C ALA A 42 -4.99 3.79 11.78
N ALA A 43 -4.19 4.30 12.72
CA ALA A 43 -2.74 4.31 12.61
C ALA A 43 -2.16 2.88 12.53
N ALA A 44 -2.63 1.96 13.37
CA ALA A 44 -2.21 0.56 13.35
C ALA A 44 -2.53 -0.11 12.02
N THR A 45 -3.72 0.16 11.46
CA THR A 45 -4.17 -0.37 10.17
C THR A 45 -3.27 0.12 9.04
N ILE A 46 -2.97 1.42 8.99
CA ILE A 46 -2.08 2.00 7.97
C ILE A 46 -0.68 1.36 8.05
N ILE A 47 -0.09 1.31 9.25
CA ILE A 47 1.27 0.74 9.43
C ILE A 47 1.29 -0.74 9.06
N TYR A 48 0.24 -1.49 9.40
CA TYR A 48 0.09 -2.90 9.01
C TYR A 48 0.08 -3.07 7.49
N PHE A 49 -0.76 -2.31 6.77
CA PHE A 49 -0.82 -2.40 5.30
C PHE A 49 0.46 -1.95 4.61
N VAL A 50 1.14 -0.91 5.13
CA VAL A 50 2.44 -0.47 4.61
C VAL A 50 3.50 -1.57 4.77
N ASN A 51 3.56 -2.21 5.93
CA ASN A 51 4.50 -3.31 6.15
C ASN A 51 4.16 -4.54 5.31
N LYS A 52 2.86 -4.83 5.13
CA LYS A 52 2.37 -5.90 4.26
C LYS A 52 2.77 -5.67 2.79
N ALA A 53 2.61 -4.44 2.29
CA ALA A 53 3.02 -4.06 0.94
C ALA A 53 4.54 -4.13 0.74
N LYS A 54 5.33 -3.64 1.70
CA LYS A 54 6.81 -3.74 1.69
C LYS A 54 7.32 -5.18 1.69
N ARG A 55 6.51 -6.13 2.17
CA ARG A 55 6.87 -7.55 2.20
C ARG A 55 6.79 -8.22 0.82
N GLY A 56 6.29 -7.51 -0.19
CA GLY A 56 6.20 -8.01 -1.56
C GLY A 56 5.23 -9.19 -1.69
N GLU A 57 4.20 -9.24 -0.83
CA GLU A 57 3.12 -10.20 -1.05
C GLU A 57 2.57 -10.00 -2.46
N LYS A 58 2.24 -11.11 -3.12
CA LYS A 58 1.69 -11.10 -4.47
C LYS A 58 0.35 -10.39 -4.46
N ILE A 59 0.39 -9.07 -4.58
CA ILE A 59 -0.78 -8.26 -4.90
C ILE A 59 -1.05 -8.58 -6.38
N SER A 60 -1.92 -9.56 -6.61
CA SER A 60 -2.42 -9.84 -7.94
C SER A 60 -3.21 -8.61 -8.40
N LEU A 61 -2.57 -7.78 -9.22
CA LEU A 61 -3.28 -6.71 -9.90
C LEU A 61 -4.33 -7.34 -10.81
N ARG A 62 -5.57 -6.85 -10.71
CA ARG A 62 -6.63 -7.30 -11.61
C ARG A 62 -6.23 -6.94 -13.04
N THR A 63 -6.25 -7.93 -13.94
CA THR A 63 -6.05 -7.67 -15.36
C THR A 63 -7.16 -6.76 -15.87
N ILE A 64 -6.78 -5.60 -16.40
CA ILE A 64 -7.72 -4.67 -17.04
C ILE A 64 -7.89 -5.13 -18.49
N PRO A 65 -9.12 -5.15 -19.04
CA PRO A 65 -9.35 -5.56 -20.43
C PRO A 65 -8.44 -4.84 -21.44
N GLY A 66 -8.14 -3.55 -21.21
CA GLY A 66 -7.23 -2.78 -22.04
C GLY A 66 -5.79 -3.31 -22.05
N LEU A 67 -5.27 -3.80 -20.93
CA LEU A 67 -3.92 -4.37 -20.86
C LEU A 67 -3.84 -5.69 -21.64
N LYS A 68 -4.90 -6.51 -21.58
CA LYS A 68 -4.99 -7.74 -22.36
C LYS A 68 -5.08 -7.47 -23.87
N ALA A 69 -5.86 -6.47 -24.27
CA ALA A 69 -5.96 -6.08 -25.68
C ALA A 69 -4.63 -5.53 -26.23
N PHE A 70 -3.83 -4.86 -25.41
CA PHE A 70 -2.49 -4.39 -25.78
C PHE A 70 -1.55 -5.57 -26.06
N GLU A 71 -1.48 -6.56 -25.17
CA GLU A 71 -0.67 -7.77 -25.36
C GLU A 71 -1.04 -8.49 -26.67
N GLU A 72 -2.34 -8.61 -26.98
CA GLU A 72 -2.84 -9.21 -28.21
C GLU A 72 -2.51 -8.37 -29.46
N ALA A 73 -2.62 -7.03 -29.39
CA ALA A 73 -2.26 -6.14 -30.49
C ALA A 73 -0.76 -6.19 -30.82
N VAL A 74 0.10 -6.28 -29.80
CA VAL A 74 1.55 -6.46 -29.99
C VAL A 74 1.83 -7.82 -30.61
N GLY A 75 1.24 -8.90 -30.08
CA GLY A 75 1.36 -10.25 -30.65
C GLY A 75 0.95 -10.29 -32.13
N ARG A 76 -0.22 -9.72 -32.46
CA ARG A 76 -0.69 -9.63 -33.84
C ARG A 76 0.25 -8.80 -34.73
N SER A 77 0.82 -7.71 -34.20
CA SER A 77 1.79 -6.89 -34.96
C SER A 77 3.06 -7.70 -35.27
N THR A 78 3.52 -8.53 -34.33
CA THR A 78 4.65 -9.45 -34.57
C THR A 78 4.32 -10.53 -35.61
N GLU A 79 3.12 -11.10 -35.58
CA GLU A 79 2.66 -12.08 -36.59
C GLU A 79 2.53 -11.46 -37.99
N MET A 80 2.15 -10.18 -38.07
CA MET A 80 1.97 -9.44 -39.33
C MET A 80 3.25 -8.76 -39.82
N GLY A 81 4.36 -8.87 -39.09
CA GLY A 81 5.63 -8.23 -39.42
C GLY A 81 5.56 -6.69 -39.43
N LYS A 82 4.64 -6.09 -38.67
CA LYS A 82 4.50 -4.63 -38.56
C LYS A 82 5.24 -4.09 -37.33
N PRO A 83 5.94 -2.94 -37.44
CA PRO A 83 6.67 -2.36 -36.33
C PRO A 83 5.73 -1.81 -35.25
N VAL A 84 6.15 -1.89 -33.98
CA VAL A 84 5.45 -1.33 -32.81
C VAL A 84 6.30 -0.21 -32.23
N LEU A 85 5.73 0.99 -32.08
CA LEU A 85 6.38 2.12 -31.43
C LEU A 85 6.10 2.10 -29.92
N TYR A 86 7.16 2.09 -29.11
CA TYR A 86 7.07 2.19 -27.66
C TYR A 86 7.60 3.55 -27.20
N VAL A 87 6.73 4.34 -26.55
CA VAL A 87 7.06 5.67 -26.04
C VAL A 87 7.09 5.62 -24.51
N PRO A 88 8.27 5.76 -23.85
CA PRO A 88 8.39 5.67 -22.40
C PRO A 88 7.87 6.92 -21.64
N GLY A 89 7.18 7.84 -22.33
CA GLY A 89 6.50 8.99 -21.73
C GLY A 89 7.32 10.28 -21.63
N ILE A 90 8.49 10.35 -22.28
CA ILE A 90 9.32 11.58 -22.37
C ILE A 90 8.98 12.40 -23.62
N VAL A 91 8.45 11.73 -24.64
CA VAL A 91 8.21 12.27 -26.00
C VAL A 91 6.74 12.07 -26.36
N ASP A 92 6.20 12.97 -27.17
CA ASP A 92 4.83 12.85 -27.69
C ASP A 92 4.77 11.85 -28.86
N MET A 93 3.58 11.32 -29.14
CA MET A 93 3.38 10.24 -30.12
C MET A 93 3.58 10.68 -31.58
N ASP A 94 3.65 11.99 -31.83
CA ASP A 94 3.93 12.60 -33.13
C ASP A 94 5.43 12.84 -33.37
N GLN A 95 6.27 12.81 -32.33
CA GLN A 95 7.71 12.99 -32.39
C GLN A 95 8.41 11.63 -32.36
N VAL A 96 8.44 10.96 -33.51
CA VAL A 96 9.26 9.76 -33.71
C VAL A 96 10.67 10.22 -34.09
N GLU A 97 11.57 10.25 -33.11
CA GLU A 97 13.02 10.38 -33.37
C GLU A 97 13.45 9.13 -34.16
N THR A 98 13.77 9.31 -35.44
CA THR A 98 14.16 8.25 -36.39
C THR A 98 15.61 7.85 -36.25
#